data_AF-A0A1C5G4N1-F1
#
_entry.id   AF-A0A1C5G4N1-F1
#
_cell.length_a   1.000
_cell.length_b   1.000
_cell.length_c   1.000
_cell.angle_alpha   90.00
_cell.angle_beta   90.00
_cell.angle_gamma   90.00
#
_symmetry.space_group_name_H-M   'P 1'
#
loop_
_entity.id
_entity.type
_entity.pdbx_description
1 polymer ?
#
loop_
_entity_poly.entity_id
_entity_poly.type
_entity_poly.pdbx_seq_one_letter_code
_entity_poly.pdbx_strand_id
1 'polypeptide(L)'
;MNPSVRRRLGDLFGTPFGIAVLACLVLAGWALWTGGALDGPVARHVRASSVYVAPGVDLDRAAAERIIGNRRLVVLMLEPGADLRQGCRQVERAADGTVVLVISRDSDEYDTYGCALLPGRDDGNFGRAFVAEMTISRGVDTFADRPLEALKVVTVNYDLLVKAGTVPDGARTISPSLPRFLLAGAAILAVVAGATVLYVGGRRAGRLADARRRRRDGSADARGALGAAAAVLAQQIIDLDQRYARAQRQAYVSGAEEAFGRRYLALTSDYAALLDRVAAVDADDEEAVRELVERVDALSRRASTLAEPPRARPKGARSRNTPPSGG
;
A
#
# COMPACT_ATOMS: atom_id res chain seq x y z
N MET A 1 14.58 -17.88 -6.84
CA MET A 1 13.84 -16.67 -6.41
C MET A 1 14.79 -15.77 -5.63
N ASN A 2 14.96 -14.51 -6.04
CA ASN A 2 16.01 -13.62 -5.52
C ASN A 2 15.76 -13.19 -4.04
N PRO A 3 16.78 -13.19 -3.17
CA PRO A 3 16.64 -12.85 -1.74
C PRO A 3 16.20 -11.39 -1.51
N SER A 4 16.50 -10.49 -2.45
CA SER A 4 16.03 -9.09 -2.46
C SER A 4 14.53 -8.95 -2.68
N VAL A 5 13.90 -9.89 -3.40
CA VAL A 5 12.45 -9.91 -3.65
C VAL A 5 11.71 -10.40 -2.40
N ARG A 6 12.28 -11.36 -1.67
CA ARG A 6 11.73 -11.88 -0.41
C ARG A 6 11.65 -10.81 0.69
N ARG A 7 12.71 -10.00 0.84
CA ARG A 7 12.73 -8.89 1.82
C ARG A 7 11.70 -7.81 1.49
N ARG A 8 11.62 -7.40 0.21
CA ARG A 8 10.64 -6.40 -0.24
C ARG A 8 9.19 -6.86 -0.13
N LEU A 9 8.91 -8.15 -0.37
CA LEU A 9 7.58 -8.72 -0.16
C LEU A 9 7.23 -8.80 1.33
N GLY A 10 8.19 -9.20 2.18
CA GLY A 10 8.02 -9.23 3.64
C GLY A 10 7.70 -7.85 4.23
N ASP A 11 8.42 -6.81 3.79
CA ASP A 11 8.17 -5.43 4.22
C ASP A 11 6.83 -4.90 3.69
N LEU A 12 6.38 -5.34 2.50
CA LEU A 12 5.07 -4.95 1.95
C LEU A 12 3.93 -5.58 2.77
N PHE A 13 4.00 -6.88 3.06
CA PHE A 13 2.98 -7.61 3.83
C PHE A 13 2.94 -7.26 5.32
N GLY A 14 4.01 -6.64 5.86
CA GLY A 14 4.03 -6.11 7.23
C GLY A 14 3.29 -4.78 7.41
N THR A 15 2.80 -4.16 6.33
CA THR A 15 2.08 -2.88 6.39
C THR A 15 0.56 -3.07 6.22
N PRO A 16 -0.28 -2.24 6.86
CA PRO A 16 -1.73 -2.31 6.68
C PRO A 16 -2.16 -2.14 5.22
N PHE A 17 -1.39 -1.38 4.44
CA PHE A 17 -1.58 -1.22 3.01
C PHE A 17 -1.33 -2.52 2.22
N GLY A 18 -0.23 -3.23 2.49
CA GLY A 18 0.05 -4.49 1.78
C GLY A 18 -0.94 -5.59 2.14
N ILE A 19 -1.45 -5.61 3.38
CA ILE A 19 -2.55 -6.49 3.78
C ILE A 19 -3.83 -6.16 3.01
N ALA A 20 -4.18 -4.87 2.89
CA ALA A 20 -5.36 -4.45 2.13
C ALA A 20 -5.26 -4.82 0.63
N VAL A 21 -4.09 -4.63 0.02
CA VAL A 21 -3.85 -5.04 -1.38
C VAL A 21 -3.94 -6.56 -1.53
N LEU A 22 -3.37 -7.33 -0.60
CA LEU A 22 -3.47 -8.79 -0.62
C LEU A 22 -4.92 -9.26 -0.46
N ALA A 23 -5.67 -8.65 0.45
CA ALA A 23 -7.10 -8.93 0.60
C ALA A 23 -7.88 -8.64 -0.69
N CYS A 24 -7.60 -7.52 -1.35
CA CYS A 24 -8.20 -7.19 -2.64
C CYS A 24 -7.81 -8.18 -3.75
N LEU A 25 -6.55 -8.63 -3.80
CA LEU A 25 -6.09 -9.63 -4.77
C LEU A 25 -6.74 -11.00 -4.52
N VAL A 26 -6.89 -11.40 -3.26
CA VAL A 26 -7.58 -12.63 -2.87
C VAL A 26 -9.06 -12.54 -3.27
N LEU A 27 -9.74 -11.43 -2.99
CA LEU A 27 -11.13 -11.21 -3.39
C LEU A 27 -11.29 -11.17 -4.91
N ALA A 28 -10.36 -10.54 -5.64
CA ALA A 28 -10.37 -10.51 -7.10
C ALA A 28 -10.14 -11.90 -7.70
N GLY A 29 -9.18 -12.66 -7.16
CA GLY A 29 -8.94 -14.05 -7.54
C GLY A 29 -10.16 -14.93 -7.24
N TRP A 30 -10.79 -14.74 -6.08
CA TRP A 30 -12.02 -15.43 -5.70
C TRP A 30 -13.18 -15.09 -6.64
N ALA A 31 -13.35 -13.81 -6.99
CA ALA A 31 -14.39 -13.37 -7.91
C ALA A 31 -14.16 -13.89 -9.34
N LEU A 32 -12.91 -13.94 -9.82
CA LEU A 32 -12.54 -14.53 -11.11
C LEU A 32 -12.79 -16.04 -11.13
N TRP A 33 -12.42 -16.73 -10.05
CA TRP A 33 -12.60 -18.17 -9.92
C TRP A 33 -14.08 -18.56 -9.87
N THR A 34 -14.86 -17.92 -8.99
CA THR A 34 -16.32 -18.14 -8.90
C THR A 34 -17.05 -17.68 -10.17
N GLY A 35 -16.55 -16.63 -10.84
CA GLY A 35 -17.03 -16.15 -12.14
C GLY A 35 -16.72 -17.08 -13.31
N GLY A 36 -15.98 -18.16 -13.11
CA GLY A 36 -15.67 -19.16 -14.15
C GLY A 36 -14.65 -18.72 -15.18
N ALA A 37 -13.70 -17.86 -14.82
CA ALA A 37 -12.53 -17.58 -15.66
C ALA A 37 -11.69 -18.84 -15.92
N LEU A 38 -11.80 -19.83 -15.03
CA LEU A 38 -11.14 -21.14 -15.11
C LEU A 38 -12.08 -22.25 -15.61
N ASP A 39 -13.25 -21.89 -16.16
CA ASP A 39 -14.21 -22.89 -16.63
C ASP A 39 -13.77 -23.52 -17.95
N GLY A 40 -13.92 -24.84 -18.01
CA GLY A 40 -13.69 -25.64 -19.21
C GLY A 40 -14.57 -25.21 -20.39
N PRO A 41 -14.24 -25.65 -21.61
CA PRO A 41 -14.99 -25.30 -22.83
C PRO A 41 -16.47 -25.73 -22.75
N VAL A 42 -16.76 -26.85 -22.09
CA VAL A 42 -18.11 -27.38 -21.86
C VAL A 42 -18.92 -26.44 -20.95
N ALA A 43 -18.36 -26.06 -19.80
CA ALA A 43 -19.00 -25.16 -18.84
C ALA A 43 -19.30 -23.77 -19.42
N ARG A 44 -18.39 -23.24 -20.25
CA ARG A 44 -18.62 -21.97 -20.98
C ARG A 44 -19.81 -22.06 -21.93
N HIS A 45 -19.97 -23.17 -22.65
CA HIS A 45 -21.13 -23.40 -23.53
C HIS A 45 -22.41 -23.54 -22.73
N VAL A 46 -22.38 -24.35 -21.67
CA VAL A 46 -23.54 -24.61 -20.83
C VAL A 46 -24.07 -23.33 -20.19
N ARG A 47 -23.25 -22.32 -19.92
CA ARG A 47 -23.76 -21.03 -19.41
C ARG A 47 -24.68 -20.29 -20.38
N ALA A 48 -24.52 -20.51 -21.68
CA ALA A 48 -25.27 -19.84 -22.74
C ALA A 48 -26.34 -20.74 -23.41
N SER A 49 -26.20 -22.06 -23.33
CA SER A 49 -27.11 -23.04 -23.94
C SER A 49 -27.52 -24.13 -22.95
N SER A 50 -28.69 -24.73 -23.16
CA SER A 50 -29.18 -25.91 -22.44
C SER A 50 -28.65 -27.23 -23.01
N VAL A 51 -27.98 -27.21 -24.17
CA VAL A 51 -27.43 -28.41 -24.81
C VAL A 51 -25.97 -28.20 -25.16
N TYR A 52 -25.12 -29.12 -24.72
CA TYR A 52 -23.75 -29.26 -25.21
C TYR A 52 -23.64 -30.52 -26.07
N VAL A 53 -22.98 -30.40 -27.22
CA VAL A 53 -22.69 -31.52 -28.12
C VAL A 53 -21.19 -31.51 -28.37
N ALA A 54 -20.51 -32.58 -28.00
CA ALA A 54 -19.08 -32.75 -28.23
C ALA A 54 -18.78 -32.92 -29.73
N PRO A 55 -17.55 -32.57 -30.17
CA PRO A 55 -17.13 -32.80 -31.56
C PRO A 55 -17.28 -34.27 -31.94
N GLY A 56 -17.93 -34.56 -33.08
CA GLY A 56 -18.11 -35.93 -33.56
C GLY A 56 -19.41 -36.62 -33.13
N VAL A 57 -20.26 -35.96 -32.33
CA VAL A 57 -21.64 -36.41 -32.08
C VAL A 57 -22.59 -35.73 -33.06
N ASP A 58 -23.35 -36.53 -33.81
CA ASP A 58 -24.34 -36.02 -34.78
C ASP A 58 -25.67 -35.67 -34.07
N LEU A 59 -25.89 -34.37 -33.86
CA LEU A 59 -27.12 -33.82 -33.29
C LEU A 59 -27.39 -32.43 -33.86
N ASP A 60 -28.61 -32.20 -34.36
CA ASP A 60 -29.10 -30.84 -34.62
C ASP A 60 -29.30 -30.10 -33.30
N ARG A 61 -28.31 -29.27 -32.95
CA ARG A 61 -28.31 -28.45 -31.74
C ARG A 61 -29.50 -27.49 -31.67
N ALA A 62 -29.93 -26.90 -32.79
CA ALA A 62 -31.03 -25.94 -32.79
C ALA A 62 -32.38 -26.63 -32.58
N ALA A 63 -32.53 -27.88 -33.05
CA ALA A 63 -33.69 -28.71 -32.74
C ALA A 63 -33.66 -29.15 -31.27
N ALA A 64 -32.51 -29.56 -30.76
CA ALA A 64 -32.31 -29.97 -29.37
C ALA A 64 -32.65 -28.83 -28.38
N GLU A 65 -32.15 -27.62 -28.64
CA GLU A 65 -32.44 -26.43 -27.83
C GLU A 65 -33.94 -26.08 -27.85
N ARG A 66 -34.64 -26.27 -28.98
CA ARG A 66 -36.10 -26.09 -29.07
C ARG A 66 -36.87 -27.13 -28.27
N ILE A 67 -36.42 -28.39 -28.26
CA ILE A 67 -37.04 -29.48 -27.49
C ILE A 67 -36.93 -29.17 -25.98
N ILE A 68 -35.73 -28.82 -25.51
CA ILE A 68 -35.53 -28.48 -24.09
C ILE A 68 -36.23 -27.18 -23.71
N GLY A 69 -36.18 -26.17 -24.59
CA GLY A 69 -36.76 -24.86 -24.35
C GLY A 69 -36.11 -24.16 -23.15
N ASN A 70 -36.94 -23.54 -22.31
CA ASN A 70 -36.50 -22.72 -21.16
C ASN A 70 -36.46 -23.48 -19.82
N ARG A 71 -36.44 -24.82 -19.85
CA ARG A 71 -36.42 -25.65 -18.64
C ARG A 71 -35.10 -25.49 -17.88
N ARG A 72 -35.09 -25.74 -16.57
CA ARG A 72 -33.85 -25.88 -15.77
C ARG A 72 -33.24 -27.27 -15.97
N LEU A 73 -32.99 -27.59 -17.23
CA LEU A 73 -32.43 -28.85 -17.71
C LEU A 73 -31.24 -28.53 -18.61
N VAL A 74 -30.14 -29.23 -18.38
CA VAL A 74 -28.96 -29.20 -19.24
C VAL A 74 -28.67 -30.62 -19.71
N VAL A 75 -28.45 -30.81 -21.01
CA VAL A 75 -28.01 -32.10 -21.55
C VAL A 75 -26.62 -31.96 -22.17
N LEU A 76 -25.69 -32.79 -21.72
CA LEU A 76 -24.34 -32.88 -22.27
C LEU A 76 -24.22 -34.17 -23.08
N MET A 77 -24.11 -34.07 -24.39
CA MET A 77 -23.78 -35.21 -25.24
C MET A 77 -22.27 -35.22 -25.48
N LEU A 78 -21.59 -36.17 -24.83
CA LEU A 78 -20.14 -36.34 -24.89
C LEU A 78 -19.72 -37.37 -25.95
N GLU A 79 -18.44 -37.37 -26.27
CA GLU A 79 -17.82 -38.37 -27.15
C GLU A 79 -17.96 -39.78 -26.55
N PRO A 80 -18.05 -40.84 -27.39
CA PRO A 80 -18.09 -42.22 -26.93
C PRO A 80 -16.93 -42.57 -26.00
N GLY A 81 -17.23 -43.24 -24.88
CA GLY A 81 -16.24 -43.62 -23.86
C GLY A 81 -15.77 -42.48 -22.94
N ALA A 82 -16.40 -41.30 -23.00
CA ALA A 82 -16.07 -40.20 -22.09
C ALA A 82 -16.46 -40.48 -20.63
N ASP A 83 -15.68 -39.97 -19.68
CA ASP A 83 -16.05 -40.01 -18.26
C ASP A 83 -17.23 -39.08 -17.97
N LEU A 84 -18.43 -39.67 -17.87
CA LEU A 84 -19.67 -38.94 -17.59
C LEU A 84 -19.66 -38.23 -16.23
N ARG A 85 -19.00 -38.80 -15.22
CA ARG A 85 -18.87 -38.17 -13.90
C ARG A 85 -18.01 -36.92 -13.98
N GLN A 86 -16.95 -36.97 -14.79
CA GLN A 86 -16.13 -35.78 -15.06
C GLN A 86 -16.96 -34.73 -15.80
N GLY A 87 -17.80 -35.13 -16.76
CA GLY A 87 -18.73 -34.23 -17.46
C GLY A 87 -19.60 -33.42 -16.48
N CYS A 88 -20.19 -34.08 -15.49
CA CYS A 88 -20.96 -33.39 -14.46
C CYS A 88 -20.10 -32.43 -13.61
N ARG A 89 -18.94 -32.89 -13.11
CA ARG A 89 -18.02 -32.07 -12.31
C ARG A 89 -17.56 -30.81 -13.05
N GLN A 90 -17.40 -30.87 -14.36
CA GLN A 90 -17.00 -29.71 -15.17
C GLN A 90 -18.07 -28.62 -15.18
N VAL A 91 -19.35 -28.99 -15.16
CA VAL A 91 -20.46 -28.04 -15.32
C VAL A 91 -21.15 -27.67 -14.01
N GLU A 92 -20.73 -28.26 -12.88
CA GLU A 92 -21.34 -28.08 -11.55
C GLU A 92 -21.62 -26.59 -11.22
N ARG A 93 -20.65 -25.71 -11.42
CA ARG A 93 -20.82 -24.26 -11.18
C ARG A 93 -21.57 -23.53 -12.29
N ALA A 94 -21.57 -24.04 -13.52
CA ALA A 94 -22.20 -23.41 -14.68
C ALA A 94 -23.70 -23.75 -14.80
N ALA A 95 -24.11 -24.87 -14.22
CA ALA A 95 -25.46 -25.41 -14.24
C ALA A 95 -26.07 -25.47 -12.83
N ASP A 96 -25.55 -24.69 -11.89
CA ASP A 96 -26.09 -24.60 -10.53
C ASP A 96 -27.58 -24.22 -10.54
N GLY A 97 -28.37 -24.91 -9.72
CA GLY A 97 -29.83 -24.81 -9.67
C GLY A 97 -30.58 -25.56 -10.78
N THR A 98 -29.91 -26.44 -11.56
CA THR A 98 -30.53 -27.19 -12.67
C THR A 98 -30.30 -28.70 -12.56
N VAL A 99 -31.09 -29.47 -13.31
CA VAL A 99 -30.82 -30.90 -13.52
C VAL A 99 -29.94 -31.04 -14.74
N VAL A 100 -28.82 -31.75 -14.60
CA VAL A 100 -27.90 -32.05 -15.70
C VAL A 100 -27.99 -33.53 -16.02
N LEU A 101 -28.10 -33.86 -17.31
CA LEU A 101 -27.95 -35.22 -17.79
C LEU A 101 -26.75 -35.27 -18.74
N VAL A 102 -25.74 -36.05 -18.38
CA VAL A 102 -24.58 -36.34 -19.22
C VAL A 102 -24.85 -37.65 -19.94
N ILE A 103 -24.67 -37.67 -21.25
CA ILE A 103 -24.96 -38.79 -22.13
C ILE A 103 -23.72 -39.06 -22.99
N SER A 104 -23.31 -40.31 -23.11
CA SER A 104 -22.29 -40.77 -24.07
C SER A 104 -22.85 -41.97 -24.80
N ARG A 105 -22.56 -42.08 -26.10
CA ARG A 105 -22.91 -43.29 -26.84
C ARG A 105 -21.99 -44.43 -26.40
N ASP A 106 -22.58 -45.57 -26.08
CA ASP A 106 -21.88 -46.84 -25.91
C ASP A 106 -22.51 -47.88 -26.82
N SER A 107 -21.85 -48.18 -27.94
CA SER A 107 -22.37 -49.05 -29.01
C SER A 107 -23.78 -48.65 -29.49
N ASP A 108 -24.79 -49.47 -29.17
CA ASP A 108 -26.19 -49.35 -29.57
C ASP A 108 -27.07 -48.74 -28.46
N GLU A 109 -26.46 -48.31 -27.35
CA GLU A 109 -27.14 -47.72 -26.21
C GLU A 109 -26.50 -46.37 -25.81
N TYR A 110 -27.17 -45.66 -24.91
CA TYR A 110 -26.62 -44.46 -24.27
C TYR A 110 -26.27 -44.75 -22.82
N ASP A 111 -24.99 -44.59 -22.49
CA ASP A 111 -24.56 -44.42 -21.11
C ASP A 111 -25.01 -43.05 -20.62
N THR A 112 -25.62 -43.02 -19.45
CA THR A 112 -26.18 -41.80 -18.86
C THR A 112 -25.71 -41.59 -17.44
N TYR A 113 -25.51 -40.31 -17.09
CA TYR A 113 -25.18 -39.88 -15.74
C TYR A 113 -25.96 -38.62 -15.41
N GLY A 114 -26.98 -38.75 -14.57
CA GLY A 114 -27.72 -37.63 -14.03
C GLY A 114 -26.96 -36.99 -12.88
N CYS A 115 -26.96 -35.66 -12.83
CA CYS A 115 -26.57 -34.94 -11.62
C CYS A 115 -27.51 -33.77 -11.36
N ALA A 116 -28.15 -33.80 -10.19
CA ALA A 116 -29.13 -32.82 -9.77
C ALA A 116 -28.44 -31.73 -8.94
N LEU A 117 -28.11 -30.62 -9.60
CA LEU A 117 -27.44 -29.47 -9.00
C LEU A 117 -28.44 -28.56 -8.29
N LEU A 118 -29.30 -29.15 -7.44
CA LEU A 118 -30.37 -28.43 -6.75
C LEU A 118 -29.85 -27.73 -5.48
N PRO A 119 -30.44 -26.60 -5.07
CA PRO A 119 -30.08 -25.96 -3.81
C PRO A 119 -30.27 -26.92 -2.63
N GLY A 120 -29.25 -27.05 -1.78
CA GLY A 120 -29.30 -27.97 -0.63
C GLY A 120 -29.27 -29.45 -0.99
N ARG A 121 -28.71 -29.82 -2.15
CA ARG A 121 -28.56 -31.23 -2.59
C ARG A 121 -27.81 -32.11 -1.59
N ASP A 122 -26.89 -31.55 -0.82
CA ASP A 122 -26.10 -32.29 0.18
C ASP A 122 -26.75 -32.28 1.58
N ASP A 123 -27.87 -31.58 1.74
CA ASP A 123 -28.60 -31.43 3.02
C ASP A 123 -30.07 -31.87 2.86
N GLY A 124 -31.03 -30.97 3.11
CA GLY A 124 -32.47 -31.27 3.15
C GLY A 124 -33.09 -31.72 1.83
N ASN A 125 -32.40 -31.54 0.69
CA ASN A 125 -32.90 -31.95 -0.63
C ASN A 125 -32.18 -33.18 -1.22
N PHE A 126 -31.34 -33.88 -0.44
CA PHE A 126 -30.62 -35.06 -0.93
C PHE A 126 -31.53 -36.12 -1.56
N GLY A 127 -32.62 -36.49 -0.89
CA GLY A 127 -33.56 -37.48 -1.43
C GLY A 127 -34.22 -37.03 -2.75
N ARG A 128 -34.49 -35.73 -2.91
CA ARG A 128 -35.04 -35.17 -4.15
C ARG A 128 -34.01 -35.17 -5.27
N ALA A 129 -32.77 -34.79 -4.95
CA ALA A 129 -31.66 -34.84 -5.90
C ALA A 129 -31.45 -36.28 -6.40
N PHE A 130 -31.39 -37.26 -5.51
CA PHE A 130 -31.24 -38.67 -5.88
C PHE A 130 -32.38 -39.19 -6.79
N VAL A 131 -33.63 -38.85 -6.46
CA VAL A 131 -34.78 -39.24 -7.31
C VAL A 131 -34.71 -38.57 -8.68
N ALA A 132 -34.33 -37.30 -8.75
CA ALA A 132 -34.17 -36.59 -10.00
C ALA A 132 -33.08 -37.22 -10.87
N GLU A 133 -31.92 -37.57 -10.29
CA GLU A 133 -30.80 -38.21 -10.98
C GLU A 133 -31.16 -39.57 -11.58
N MET A 134 -31.92 -40.38 -10.84
CA MET A 134 -32.36 -41.71 -11.31
C MET A 134 -33.52 -41.66 -12.30
N THR A 135 -34.36 -40.64 -12.23
CA THR A 135 -35.56 -40.53 -13.08
C THR A 135 -35.23 -39.89 -14.42
N ILE A 136 -34.32 -38.91 -14.45
CA ILE A 136 -34.04 -38.14 -15.66
C ILE A 136 -33.45 -39.00 -16.79
N SER A 137 -32.66 -40.03 -16.46
CA SER A 137 -32.02 -40.94 -17.42
C SER A 137 -32.93 -42.08 -17.93
N ARG A 138 -34.09 -42.29 -17.31
CA ARG A 138 -34.90 -43.49 -17.56
C ARG A 138 -35.41 -43.55 -19.00
N GLY A 139 -35.09 -44.63 -19.71
CA GLY A 139 -35.59 -44.93 -21.07
C GLY A 139 -34.90 -44.13 -22.18
N VAL A 140 -33.77 -43.49 -21.89
CA VAL A 140 -32.98 -42.71 -22.87
C VAL A 140 -32.10 -43.64 -23.71
N ASP A 141 -31.64 -44.75 -23.11
CA ASP A 141 -30.79 -45.80 -23.67
C ASP A 141 -31.37 -46.41 -24.97
N THR A 142 -32.68 -46.56 -25.06
CA THR A 142 -33.36 -47.15 -26.23
C THR A 142 -33.35 -46.28 -27.49
N PHE A 143 -32.83 -45.05 -27.41
CA PHE A 143 -32.86 -44.06 -28.50
C PHE A 143 -31.46 -43.67 -29.01
N ALA A 144 -30.46 -44.55 -28.87
CA ALA A 144 -29.09 -44.33 -29.37
C ALA A 144 -29.03 -43.79 -30.81
N ASP A 145 -29.82 -44.38 -31.71
CA ASP A 145 -29.88 -43.99 -33.13
C ASP A 145 -30.76 -42.78 -33.44
N ARG A 146 -31.53 -42.29 -32.45
CA ARG A 146 -32.46 -41.16 -32.61
C ARG A 146 -32.25 -40.16 -31.47
N PRO A 147 -31.14 -39.41 -31.49
CA PRO A 147 -30.74 -38.55 -30.37
C PRO A 147 -31.76 -37.45 -30.05
N LEU A 148 -32.51 -36.95 -31.06
CA LEU A 148 -33.61 -36.01 -30.82
C LEU A 148 -34.81 -36.64 -30.10
N GLU A 149 -35.10 -37.92 -30.33
CA GLU A 149 -36.16 -38.63 -29.59
C GLU A 149 -35.73 -38.91 -28.15
N ALA A 150 -34.46 -39.26 -27.95
CA ALA A 150 -33.85 -39.38 -26.62
C ALA A 150 -34.06 -38.08 -25.82
N LEU A 151 -33.77 -36.92 -26.42
CA LEU A 151 -33.99 -35.62 -25.78
C LEU A 151 -35.46 -35.34 -25.42
N LYS A 152 -36.41 -35.77 -26.25
CA LYS A 152 -37.84 -35.63 -25.91
C LYS A 152 -38.17 -36.44 -24.65
N VAL A 153 -37.68 -37.67 -24.54
CA VAL A 153 -37.86 -38.51 -23.35
C VAL A 153 -37.29 -37.82 -22.11
N VAL A 154 -36.06 -37.29 -22.21
CA VAL A 154 -35.43 -36.52 -21.11
C VAL A 154 -36.31 -35.34 -20.69
N THR A 155 -36.86 -34.58 -21.65
CA THR A 155 -37.73 -33.44 -21.32
C THR A 155 -39.04 -33.86 -20.67
N VAL A 156 -39.63 -34.99 -21.08
CA VAL A 156 -40.83 -35.54 -20.44
C VAL A 156 -40.53 -35.98 -19.00
N ASN A 157 -39.40 -36.66 -18.78
CA ASN A 157 -38.96 -37.06 -17.45
C ASN A 157 -38.74 -35.84 -16.54
N TYR A 158 -38.14 -34.76 -17.06
CA TYR A 158 -38.01 -33.51 -16.35
C TYR A 158 -39.36 -32.89 -15.97
N ASP A 159 -40.31 -32.84 -16.92
CA ASP A 159 -41.64 -32.27 -16.67
C ASP A 159 -42.42 -33.09 -15.61
N LEU A 160 -42.20 -34.40 -15.55
CA LEU A 160 -42.73 -35.26 -14.49
C LEU A 160 -42.09 -34.94 -13.12
N LEU A 161 -40.79 -34.71 -13.07
CA LEU A 161 -40.08 -34.31 -11.83
C LEU A 161 -40.52 -32.94 -11.31
N VAL A 162 -40.84 -32.01 -12.21
CA VAL A 162 -41.41 -30.70 -11.86
C VAL A 162 -42.82 -30.89 -11.31
N LYS A 163 -43.68 -31.66 -11.98
CA LYS A 163 -45.04 -31.97 -11.50
C LYS A 163 -45.05 -32.67 -10.14
N ALA A 164 -44.06 -33.51 -9.87
CA ALA A 164 -43.89 -34.20 -8.59
C ALA A 164 -43.32 -33.28 -7.48
N GLY A 165 -42.95 -32.03 -7.78
CA GLY A 165 -42.35 -31.11 -6.83
C GLY A 165 -40.92 -31.49 -6.42
N THR A 166 -40.28 -32.41 -7.16
CA THR A 166 -38.90 -32.86 -6.91
C THR A 166 -37.89 -31.82 -7.39
N VAL A 167 -38.19 -31.14 -8.51
CA VAL A 167 -37.35 -30.13 -9.16
C VAL A 167 -38.14 -28.81 -9.24
N PRO A 168 -37.51 -27.65 -8.98
CA PRO A 168 -38.18 -26.36 -9.10
C PRO A 168 -38.57 -26.05 -10.55
N ASP A 169 -39.82 -25.62 -10.74
CA ASP A 169 -40.31 -25.07 -11.99
C ASP A 169 -39.71 -23.68 -12.24
N GLY A 170 -39.54 -23.32 -13.52
CA GLY A 170 -39.19 -21.97 -13.93
C GLY A 170 -38.12 -21.89 -15.01
N ALA A 171 -38.00 -20.69 -15.56
CA ALA A 171 -36.97 -20.35 -16.54
C ALA A 171 -35.56 -20.50 -15.94
N ARG A 172 -34.62 -20.96 -16.77
CA ARG A 172 -33.19 -20.88 -16.43
C ARG A 172 -32.72 -19.44 -16.56
N THR A 173 -32.00 -18.94 -15.55
CA THR A 173 -31.32 -17.65 -15.63
C THR A 173 -30.02 -17.81 -16.43
N ILE A 174 -30.11 -17.67 -17.75
CA ILE A 174 -28.94 -17.55 -18.63
C ILE A 174 -28.26 -16.23 -18.29
N SER A 175 -27.18 -16.32 -17.51
CA SER A 175 -26.37 -15.17 -17.10
C SER A 175 -25.18 -15.09 -18.04
N PRO A 176 -25.23 -14.29 -19.13
CA PRO A 176 -24.08 -14.11 -20.01
C PRO A 176 -22.90 -13.60 -19.18
N SER A 177 -21.76 -14.24 -19.33
CA SER A 177 -20.59 -14.07 -18.45
C SER A 177 -19.85 -12.73 -18.66
N LEU A 178 -20.11 -12.06 -19.79
CA LEU A 178 -19.36 -10.89 -20.28
C LEU A 178 -19.46 -9.64 -19.38
N PRO A 179 -20.64 -9.23 -18.86
CA PRO A 179 -20.73 -8.08 -17.94
C PRO A 179 -19.99 -8.33 -16.62
N ARG A 180 -19.95 -9.59 -16.17
CA ARG A 180 -19.30 -9.97 -14.91
C ARG A 180 -17.78 -9.91 -15.02
N PHE A 181 -17.22 -10.29 -16.18
CA PHE A 181 -15.79 -10.15 -16.44
C PHE A 181 -15.35 -8.68 -16.58
N LEU A 182 -16.20 -7.81 -17.15
CA LEU A 182 -15.93 -6.37 -17.20
C LEU A 182 -15.91 -5.73 -15.81
N LEU A 183 -16.85 -6.11 -14.94
CA LEU A 183 -16.87 -5.67 -13.54
C LEU A 183 -15.64 -6.15 -12.77
N ALA A 184 -15.23 -7.41 -12.95
CA ALA A 184 -14.02 -7.94 -12.34
C ALA A 184 -12.75 -7.21 -12.84
N GLY A 185 -12.66 -6.96 -14.15
CA GLY A 185 -11.56 -6.19 -14.73
C GLY A 185 -11.51 -4.75 -14.23
N ALA A 186 -12.66 -4.08 -14.14
CA ALA A 186 -12.77 -2.73 -13.59
C ALA A 186 -12.36 -2.67 -12.11
N ALA A 187 -12.76 -3.66 -11.31
CA ALA A 187 -12.35 -3.74 -9.90
C ALA A 187 -10.84 -3.90 -9.74
N ILE A 188 -10.20 -4.76 -10.55
CA ILE A 188 -8.75 -4.94 -10.54
C ILE A 188 -8.04 -3.64 -10.93
N LEU A 189 -8.50 -2.98 -12.00
CA LEU A 189 -7.96 -1.69 -12.44
C LEU A 189 -8.11 -0.60 -11.37
N ALA A 190 -9.26 -0.55 -10.68
CA ALA A 190 -9.48 0.41 -9.59
C ALA A 190 -8.53 0.17 -8.41
N VAL A 191 -8.29 -1.09 -8.04
CA VAL A 191 -7.32 -1.45 -6.98
C VAL A 191 -5.90 -1.06 -7.38
N VAL A 192 -5.48 -1.38 -8.60
CA VAL A 192 -4.13 -1.05 -9.10
C VAL A 192 -3.95 0.47 -9.20
N ALA A 193 -4.94 1.18 -9.74
CA ALA A 193 -4.93 2.63 -9.83
C ALA A 193 -4.89 3.29 -8.43
N GLY A 194 -5.75 2.84 -7.50
CA GLY A 194 -5.76 3.33 -6.12
C GLY A 194 -4.44 3.07 -5.40
N ALA A 195 -3.87 1.87 -5.54
CA ALA A 195 -2.57 1.52 -4.99
C ALA A 195 -1.45 2.40 -5.57
N THR A 196 -1.49 2.68 -6.88
CA THR A 196 -0.51 3.54 -7.56
C THR A 196 -0.61 4.98 -7.08
N VAL A 197 -1.82 5.52 -6.95
CA VAL A 197 -2.06 6.88 -6.44
C VAL A 197 -1.57 7.01 -5.00
N LEU A 198 -1.87 6.03 -4.13
CA LEU A 198 -1.39 6.01 -2.75
C LEU A 198 0.13 5.90 -2.66
N TYR A 199 0.76 5.07 -3.50
CA TYR A 199 2.22 4.93 -3.55
C TYR A 199 2.90 6.22 -3.99
N VAL A 200 2.41 6.86 -5.06
CA VAL A 200 2.97 8.11 -5.57
C VAL A 200 2.71 9.28 -4.61
N GLY A 201 1.50 9.35 -4.03
CA GLY A 201 1.11 10.33 -3.02
C GLY A 201 1.97 10.22 -1.76
N GLY A 202 2.13 9.01 -1.23
CA GLY A 202 2.98 8.73 -0.07
C GLY A 202 4.45 9.08 -0.32
N ARG A 203 4.97 8.81 -1.51
CA ARG A 203 6.35 9.17 -1.88
C ARG A 203 6.57 10.68 -1.95
N ARG A 204 5.57 11.45 -2.39
CA ARG A 204 5.60 12.92 -2.36
C ARG A 204 5.49 13.46 -0.94
N ALA A 205 4.60 12.91 -0.12
CA ALA A 205 4.46 13.28 1.29
C ALA A 205 5.74 13.01 2.10
N GLY A 206 6.42 11.88 1.85
CA GLY A 206 7.71 11.55 2.46
C GLY A 206 8.81 12.56 2.10
N ARG A 207 8.91 12.96 0.82
CA ARG A 207 9.87 14.00 0.40
C ARG A 207 9.61 15.36 1.08
N LEU A 208 8.35 15.71 1.31
CA LEU A 208 7.97 16.93 2.02
C LEU A 208 8.30 16.85 3.52
N ALA A 209 8.13 15.68 4.14
CA ALA A 209 8.51 15.46 5.52
C ALA A 209 10.04 15.52 5.72
N ASP A 210 10.81 14.90 4.81
CA ASP A 210 12.28 14.96 4.84
C ASP A 210 12.79 16.40 4.64
N ALA A 211 12.17 17.17 3.74
CA ALA A 211 12.52 18.57 3.52
C ALA A 211 12.26 19.43 4.78
N ARG A 212 11.16 19.18 5.50
CA ARG A 212 10.86 19.85 6.77
C ARG A 212 11.83 19.45 7.88
N ARG A 213 12.25 18.19 7.93
CA ARG A 213 13.22 17.70 8.92
C ARG A 213 14.58 18.35 8.74
N ARG A 214 15.09 18.42 7.51
CA ARG A 214 16.37 19.08 7.20
C ARG A 214 16.40 20.57 7.60
N ARG A 215 15.28 21.28 7.50
CA ARG A 215 15.18 22.68 7.96
C ARG A 215 15.31 22.79 9.48
N ARG A 216 14.67 21.89 10.23
CA ARG A 216 14.75 21.88 11.70
C ARG A 216 16.15 21.49 12.20
N ASP A 217 16.78 20.54 11.52
CA ASP A 217 18.14 20.12 11.86
C ASP A 217 19.12 21.29 11.63
N GLY A 218 18.97 22.06 10.54
CA GLY A 218 19.76 23.27 10.28
C GLY A 218 19.58 24.39 11.33
N SER A 219 18.37 24.61 11.84
CA SER A 219 18.12 25.59 12.91
C SER A 219 18.71 25.17 14.27
N ALA A 220 18.80 23.86 14.52
CA ALA A 220 19.36 23.33 15.77
C ALA A 220 20.89 23.53 15.83
N ASP A 221 21.59 23.36 14.71
CA ASP A 221 23.04 23.56 14.61
C ASP A 221 23.45 25.03 14.85
N ALA A 222 22.69 25.99 14.31
CA ALA A 222 22.95 27.42 14.48
C ALA A 222 22.83 27.87 15.96
N ARG A 223 21.86 27.32 16.69
CA ARG A 223 21.73 27.55 18.14
C ARG A 223 22.82 26.87 18.96
N GLY A 224 23.23 25.66 18.56
CA GLY A 224 24.38 24.99 19.17
C GLY A 224 25.65 25.83 19.10
N ALA A 225 25.92 26.42 17.93
CA ALA A 225 27.04 27.33 17.72
C ALA A 225 26.94 28.62 18.56
N LEU A 226 25.76 29.25 18.61
CA LEU A 226 25.51 30.44 19.43
C LEU A 226 25.72 30.16 20.93
N GLY A 227 25.18 29.04 21.44
CA GLY A 227 25.34 28.65 22.83
C GLY A 227 26.79 28.38 23.21
N ALA A 228 27.55 27.72 22.32
CA ALA A 228 28.99 27.51 22.51
C ALA A 228 29.77 28.82 22.54
N ALA A 229 29.50 29.74 21.61
CA ALA A 229 30.17 31.04 21.55
C ALA A 229 29.84 31.92 22.79
N ALA A 230 28.57 31.91 23.24
CA ALA A 230 28.15 32.61 24.45
C ALA A 230 28.83 32.06 25.71
N ALA A 231 29.01 30.73 25.81
CA ALA A 231 29.72 30.12 26.92
C ALA A 231 31.22 30.52 26.98
N VAL A 232 31.88 30.61 25.82
CA VAL A 232 33.27 31.10 25.73
C VAL A 232 33.37 32.56 26.18
N LEU A 233 32.44 33.40 25.75
CA LEU A 233 32.37 34.81 26.17
C LEU A 233 32.13 34.94 27.69
N ALA A 234 31.24 34.13 28.25
CA ALA A 234 30.98 34.11 29.69
C ALA A 234 32.26 33.79 30.49
N GLN A 235 33.05 32.81 30.04
CA GLN A 235 34.32 32.47 30.68
C GLN A 235 35.33 33.64 30.62
N GLN A 236 35.44 34.32 29.47
CA GLN A 236 36.32 35.49 29.33
C GLN A 236 35.91 36.64 30.27
N ILE A 237 34.61 36.85 30.47
CA ILE A 237 34.10 37.86 31.41
C ILE A 237 34.43 37.46 32.85
N ILE A 238 34.29 36.19 33.23
CA ILE A 238 34.66 35.69 34.57
C ILE A 238 36.15 35.93 34.84
N ASP A 239 37.02 35.66 33.87
CA ASP A 239 38.46 35.88 34.01
C ASP A 239 38.78 37.39 34.15
N LEU A 240 38.07 38.25 33.42
CA LEU A 240 38.18 39.71 33.55
C LEU A 240 37.63 40.23 34.89
N ASP A 241 36.58 39.63 35.43
CA ASP A 241 35.98 39.98 36.71
C ASP A 241 36.97 39.78 37.86
N GLN A 242 37.69 38.66 37.85
CA GLN A 242 38.75 38.39 38.82
C GLN A 242 39.85 39.46 38.78
N ARG A 243 40.19 39.95 37.58
CA ARG A 243 41.19 41.02 37.40
C ARG A 243 40.66 42.37 37.88
N TYR A 244 39.41 42.69 37.55
CA TYR A 244 38.74 43.92 37.99
C TYR A 244 38.63 43.98 39.53
N ALA A 245 38.21 42.89 40.16
CA ALA A 245 38.11 42.78 41.62
C ALA A 245 39.46 42.87 42.36
N ARG A 246 40.57 42.53 41.69
CA ARG A 246 41.93 42.73 42.22
C ARG A 246 42.38 44.19 42.09
N ALA A 247 42.14 44.81 40.94
CA ALA A 247 42.48 46.21 40.69
C ALA A 247 41.73 47.16 41.64
N GLN A 248 40.44 46.90 41.90
CA GLN A 248 39.62 47.71 42.81
C GLN A 248 40.09 47.65 44.28
N ARG A 249 40.82 46.59 44.67
CA ARG A 249 41.37 46.42 46.03
C ARG A 249 42.70 47.15 46.25
N GLN A 250 43.35 47.63 45.19
CA GLN A 250 44.62 48.36 45.30
C GLN A 250 44.36 49.87 45.50
N ALA A 251 44.91 50.44 46.57
CA ALA A 251 44.63 51.82 47.01
C ALA A 251 45.24 52.93 46.14
N TYR A 252 45.95 52.59 45.06
CA TYR A 252 46.58 53.53 44.15
C TYR A 252 46.16 53.19 42.72
N VAL A 253 45.00 53.71 42.32
CA VAL A 253 44.45 53.47 40.98
C VAL A 253 45.17 54.36 39.98
N SER A 254 45.89 53.75 39.05
CA SER A 254 46.47 54.45 37.91
C SER A 254 45.39 54.81 36.88
N GLY A 255 45.55 55.88 36.10
CA GLY A 255 44.57 56.25 35.07
C GLY A 255 44.32 55.16 34.00
N ALA A 256 45.22 54.18 33.87
CA ALA A 256 45.03 53.01 33.03
C ALA A 256 44.03 52.00 33.62
N GLU A 257 43.97 51.86 34.94
CA GLU A 257 43.04 50.96 35.64
C GLU A 257 41.61 51.53 35.67
N GLU A 258 41.44 52.84 35.78
CA GLU A 258 40.13 53.49 35.62
C GLU A 258 39.60 53.34 34.19
N ALA A 259 40.47 53.44 33.19
CA ALA A 259 40.11 53.20 31.79
C ALA A 259 39.73 51.74 31.54
N PHE A 260 40.44 50.79 32.16
CA PHE A 260 40.08 49.37 32.13
C PHE A 260 38.72 49.12 32.77
N GLY A 261 38.47 49.66 33.97
CA GLY A 261 37.21 49.48 34.69
C GLY A 261 35.99 49.99 33.92
N ARG A 262 36.08 51.18 33.30
CA ARG A 262 34.99 51.71 32.45
C ARG A 262 34.71 50.82 31.24
N ARG A 263 35.75 50.28 30.58
CA ARG A 263 35.56 49.39 29.42
C ARG A 263 35.04 48.02 29.82
N TYR A 264 35.42 47.52 31.00
CA TYR A 264 34.89 46.28 31.57
C TYR A 264 33.40 46.42 31.88
N LEU A 265 32.98 47.49 32.55
CA LEU A 265 31.57 47.74 32.85
C LEU A 265 30.72 47.93 31.57
N ALA A 266 31.28 48.58 30.54
CA ALA A 266 30.62 48.66 29.24
C ALA A 266 30.44 47.27 28.60
N LEU A 267 31.48 46.42 28.63
CA LEU A 267 31.44 45.05 28.11
C LEU A 267 30.40 44.18 28.83
N THR A 268 30.33 44.25 30.17
CA THR A 268 29.34 43.48 30.94
C THR A 268 27.92 43.97 30.71
N SER A 269 27.71 45.29 30.54
CA SER A 269 26.41 45.84 30.17
C SER A 269 25.96 45.40 28.76
N ASP A 270 26.88 45.40 27.79
CA ASP A 270 26.60 44.94 26.43
C ASP A 270 26.29 43.43 26.40
N TYR A 271 26.98 42.64 27.25
CA TYR A 271 26.72 41.21 27.41
C TYR A 271 25.36 40.93 28.07
N ALA A 272 24.98 41.68 29.11
CA ALA A 272 23.67 41.56 29.72
C ALA A 272 22.54 41.88 28.72
N ALA A 273 22.68 42.97 27.96
CA ALA A 273 21.73 43.32 26.92
C ALA A 273 21.65 42.28 25.78
N LEU A 274 22.76 41.60 25.49
CA LEU A 274 22.78 40.47 24.55
C LEU A 274 21.99 39.28 25.08
N LEU A 275 22.13 38.93 26.36
CA LEU A 275 21.37 37.82 26.97
C LEU A 275 19.86 38.06 26.92
N ASP A 276 19.42 39.29 27.17
CA ASP A 276 18.00 39.66 27.06
C ASP A 276 17.47 39.50 25.63
N ARG A 277 18.29 39.84 24.61
CA ARG A 277 17.92 39.63 23.20
C ARG A 277 17.89 38.16 22.82
N VAL A 278 18.84 37.35 23.29
CA VAL A 278 18.83 35.90 23.06
C VAL A 278 17.58 35.25 23.66
N ALA A 279 17.10 35.73 24.81
CA ALA A 279 15.87 35.25 25.42
C ALA A 279 14.59 35.71 24.68
N ALA A 280 14.65 36.82 23.94
CA ALA A 280 13.50 37.40 23.23
C ALA A 280 13.33 36.93 21.78
N VAL A 281 14.39 36.41 21.14
CA VAL A 281 14.37 36.00 19.72
C VAL A 281 13.73 34.62 19.53
N ASP A 282 12.78 34.53 18.60
CA ASP A 282 12.10 33.29 18.25
C ASP A 282 13.01 32.31 17.47
N ALA A 283 12.73 31.01 17.60
CA ALA A 283 13.53 29.93 17.05
C ALA A 283 13.63 29.91 15.52
N ASP A 284 12.61 30.44 14.87
CA ASP A 284 12.45 30.34 13.43
C ASP A 284 13.01 31.57 12.68
N ASP A 285 13.58 32.56 13.39
CA ASP A 285 14.20 33.75 12.80
C ASP A 285 15.71 33.58 12.58
N GLU A 286 16.06 32.98 11.44
CA GLU A 286 17.46 32.70 11.06
C GLU A 286 18.33 33.96 10.90
N GLU A 287 17.74 35.10 10.56
CA GLU A 287 18.48 36.35 10.36
C GLU A 287 18.85 36.97 11.71
N ALA A 288 17.90 37.00 12.65
CA ALA A 288 18.14 37.44 14.01
C ALA A 288 19.19 36.56 14.73
N VAL A 289 19.15 35.25 14.54
CA VAL A 289 20.15 34.33 15.12
C VAL A 289 21.56 34.60 14.57
N ARG A 290 21.71 34.90 13.27
CA ARG A 290 23.02 35.27 12.68
C ARG A 290 23.54 36.57 13.25
N GLU A 291 22.69 37.58 13.40
CA GLU A 291 23.08 38.86 14.00
C GLU A 291 23.58 38.66 15.45
N LEU A 292 22.92 37.79 16.23
CA LEU A 292 23.33 37.45 17.59
C LEU A 292 24.71 36.77 17.62
N VAL A 293 24.99 35.86 16.68
CA VAL A 293 26.31 35.22 16.56
C VAL A 293 27.40 36.25 16.29
N GLU A 294 27.19 37.15 15.33
CA GLU A 294 28.16 38.22 15.02
C GLU A 294 28.39 39.15 16.23
N ARG A 295 27.33 39.40 17.01
CA ARG A 295 27.39 40.22 18.22
C ARG A 295 28.20 39.54 19.33
N VAL A 296 28.01 38.24 19.54
CA VAL A 296 28.82 37.44 20.48
C VAL A 296 30.29 37.49 20.08
N ASP A 297 30.61 37.28 18.81
CA ASP A 297 31.98 37.33 18.30
C ASP A 297 32.62 38.71 18.48
N ALA A 298 31.87 39.79 18.24
CA ALA A 298 32.35 41.15 18.45
C ALA A 298 32.67 41.41 19.93
N LEU A 299 31.83 40.93 20.85
CA LEU A 299 32.06 41.05 22.30
C LEU A 299 33.24 40.19 22.76
N SER A 300 33.40 38.98 22.22
CA SER A 300 34.55 38.11 22.54
C SER A 300 35.87 38.72 22.05
N ARG A 301 35.89 39.34 20.87
CA ARG A 301 37.06 40.11 20.40
C ARG A 301 37.38 41.27 21.36
N ARG A 302 36.37 42.03 21.80
CA ARG A 302 36.56 43.12 22.77
C ARG A 302 37.09 42.60 24.11
N ALA A 303 36.53 41.50 24.63
CA ALA A 303 36.99 40.87 25.86
C ALA A 303 38.46 40.43 25.76
N SER A 304 38.85 39.82 24.63
CA SER A 304 40.23 39.42 24.35
C SER A 304 41.18 40.62 24.32
N THR A 305 40.80 41.72 23.67
CA THR A 305 41.62 42.96 23.68
C THR A 305 41.72 43.61 25.07
N LEU A 306 40.72 43.41 25.93
CA LEU A 306 40.76 43.88 27.31
C LEU A 306 41.66 43.01 28.20
N ALA A 307 41.73 41.72 27.91
CA ALA A 307 42.55 40.77 28.63
C ALA A 307 44.05 41.01 28.38
N GLU A 308 44.44 41.52 27.21
CA GLU A 308 45.84 41.86 26.92
C GLU A 308 46.36 43.00 27.82
N PRO A 309 47.53 42.85 28.46
CA PRO A 309 48.14 43.93 29.23
C PRO A 309 48.65 45.05 28.30
N PRO A 310 48.60 46.33 28.74
CA PRO A 310 49.12 47.43 27.95
C PRO A 310 50.61 47.22 27.67
N ARG A 311 50.99 47.17 26.38
CA ARG A 311 52.39 47.05 25.97
C ARG A 311 53.20 48.22 26.55
N ALA A 312 54.24 47.90 27.31
CA ALA A 312 55.15 48.89 27.88
C ALA A 312 55.80 49.73 26.76
N ARG A 313 55.72 51.06 26.85
CA ARG A 313 56.43 51.98 25.95
C ARG A 313 57.95 51.74 26.07
N PRO A 314 58.71 51.68 24.95
CA PRO A 314 60.16 51.57 25.03
C PRO A 314 60.74 52.85 25.67
N LYS A 315 61.51 52.69 26.74
CA LYS A 315 62.24 53.78 27.41
C LYS A 315 63.22 54.41 26.42
N GLY A 316 63.11 55.73 26.23
CA GLY A 316 63.91 56.52 25.31
C GLY A 316 65.42 56.35 25.50
N ALA A 317 66.12 56.19 24.39
CA ALA A 317 67.57 56.22 24.29
C ALA A 317 68.07 57.62 24.68
N ARG A 318 68.72 57.71 25.85
CA ARG A 318 69.46 58.89 26.30
C ARG A 318 70.79 58.95 25.54
N SER A 319 70.78 59.57 24.36
CA SER A 319 72.00 59.89 23.61
C SER A 319 72.75 61.03 24.31
N ARG A 320 73.97 60.72 24.74
CA ARG A 320 75.01 61.67 25.14
C ARG A 320 75.48 62.40 23.89
N ASN A 321 75.51 63.72 23.92
CA ASN A 321 76.44 64.50 23.09
C ASN A 321 77.11 65.55 23.97
N THR A 322 78.43 65.36 24.13
CA THR A 322 79.44 66.25 24.69
C THR A 322 79.91 67.21 23.56
N PRO A 323 80.39 68.44 23.85
CA PRO A 323 80.37 69.57 22.92
C PRO A 323 81.67 69.71 22.10
N PRO A 324 81.72 70.59 21.07
CA PRO A 324 82.97 71.12 20.57
C PRO A 324 83.37 72.42 21.28
N SER A 325 84.64 72.45 21.64
CA SER A 325 85.48 73.59 22.03
C SER A 325 85.42 74.75 21.04
N GLY A 326 85.38 75.98 21.55
CA GLY A 326 85.70 77.19 20.79
C GLY A 326 86.76 78.02 21.52
N GLY A 327 87.67 78.61 20.74
CA GLY A 327 88.40 79.85 21.04
C GLY A 327 89.56 79.75 21.99
#